data_AF-A0A6V6ZJJ2-F1
#
_entry.id   AF-A0A6V6ZJJ2-F1
#
_cell.length_a   1.000
_cell.length_b   1.000
_cell.length_c   1.000
_cell.angle_alpha   90.00
_cell.angle_beta   90.00
_cell.angle_gamma   90.00
#
_symmetry.space_group_name_H-M   'P 1'
#
loop_
_entity.id
_entity.type
_entity.pdbx_description
1 polymer ?
#
loop_
_entity_poly.entity_id
_entity_poly.type
_entity_poly.pdbx_seq_one_letter_code
_entity_poly.pdbx_strand_id
1 'polypeptide(L)'
;MRGRLKIKSNSTCLWGTNDEDAEESRFAPENLPDLQAPVHLAQEMGKRLGSSEILLKKMQVGRMTEIFPEIVEAKETISFKPTRTNGLKRLKQFVGRAGRHYAGKRNYDFGTDQRSNVSGLSPWVRHRLITEQEVLATVLASHNPDAAEKFVQEVFWRTYFKGWLEQRPSVWAHYQRDLLSALERLKSDQGLEIRFNDAVNGNTGIDCFDHWARELVTTGYLHNHARMWFASIWIFTLHIPWHLGADFFLRHLLDGDPASNTLSWRWVGGLHTKGKTYLARPDNIAKYTQGRFQPKGLAKFAKPLTEPLDHPLIPLSIPLIPADSPYLLLLTEDDLSSDCLVRTSPAAAIGLLATHGRSPNPMGDAAKDFAKGAINSALEPYGKLAQSAEDWSGPLIKAARNAGVTTIATAYTPVGPTRSRLDRAEPFLRDAGLSLNRILRPYDALTWPHARAGFFGLRKKIPSLLSQLNLATQPRP
;
A
#
# COMPACT_ATOMS: atom_id res chain seq x y z
N MET A 1 55.11 -4.76 -40.48
CA MET A 1 53.86 -3.96 -40.38
C MET A 1 52.67 -4.89 -40.16
N ARG A 2 51.69 -4.48 -39.35
CA ARG A 2 50.58 -5.24 -38.73
C ARG A 2 50.92 -5.89 -37.37
N GLY A 3 50.87 -5.08 -36.32
CA GLY A 3 50.78 -5.55 -34.93
C GLY A 3 49.32 -5.66 -34.50
N ARG A 4 48.89 -6.88 -34.11
CA ARG A 4 47.63 -7.14 -33.41
C ARG A 4 47.81 -6.78 -31.93
N LEU A 5 47.00 -5.85 -31.42
CA LEU A 5 46.89 -5.61 -29.98
C LEU A 5 46.04 -6.70 -29.33
N LYS A 6 46.63 -7.36 -28.32
CA LYS A 6 45.97 -8.20 -27.33
C LYS A 6 45.28 -7.30 -26.29
N ILE A 7 44.01 -7.54 -25.99
CA ILE A 7 43.37 -7.06 -24.77
C ILE A 7 43.17 -8.25 -23.84
N LYS A 8 43.75 -8.16 -22.65
CA LYS A 8 43.67 -9.13 -21.56
C LYS A 8 42.26 -9.13 -20.97
N SER A 9 41.63 -10.30 -20.90
CA SER A 9 40.54 -10.59 -19.99
C SER A 9 41.11 -10.91 -18.60
N ASN A 10 40.58 -10.28 -17.55
CA ASN A 10 40.33 -10.85 -16.23
C ASN A 10 39.83 -9.75 -15.30
N SER A 11 38.62 -9.90 -14.78
CA SER A 11 38.23 -9.57 -13.40
C SER A 11 36.78 -10.01 -13.19
N THR A 12 36.65 -11.17 -12.58
CA THR A 12 35.49 -11.74 -11.90
C THR A 12 34.99 -10.79 -10.82
N CYS A 13 33.68 -10.53 -10.76
CA CYS A 13 33.03 -10.07 -9.53
C CYS A 13 31.69 -10.80 -9.35
N LEU A 14 31.68 -11.64 -8.32
CA LEU A 14 30.59 -12.45 -7.81
C LEU A 14 29.52 -11.54 -7.19
N TRP A 15 28.26 -11.69 -7.63
CA TRP A 15 27.10 -11.39 -6.80
C TRP A 15 26.11 -12.53 -6.95
N GLY A 16 26.13 -13.42 -5.96
CA GLY A 16 25.15 -14.47 -5.77
C GLY A 16 23.76 -13.85 -5.56
N THR A 17 22.84 -14.27 -6.40
CA THR A 17 21.41 -13.99 -6.33
C THR A 17 20.79 -14.97 -5.34
N ASN A 18 20.41 -14.49 -4.15
CA ASN A 18 19.45 -15.23 -3.32
C ASN A 18 18.04 -14.79 -3.75
N ASP A 19 17.46 -15.63 -4.60
CA ASP A 19 16.04 -15.72 -4.91
C ASP A 19 15.34 -16.50 -3.77
N GLU A 20 14.36 -15.91 -3.10
CA GLU A 20 13.40 -16.65 -2.27
C GLU A 20 11.93 -16.23 -2.52
N ASP A 21 11.66 -15.05 -3.10
CA ASP A 21 10.28 -14.65 -3.45
C ASP A 21 9.86 -15.09 -4.88
N ALA A 22 10.75 -15.77 -5.63
CA ALA A 22 10.42 -16.37 -6.92
C ALA A 22 10.12 -17.88 -6.83
N GLU A 23 10.41 -18.53 -5.70
CA GLU A 23 10.24 -19.98 -5.52
C GLU A 23 8.83 -20.41 -5.07
N GLU A 24 7.97 -19.51 -4.57
CA GLU A 24 6.60 -19.87 -4.15
C GLU A 24 5.64 -20.23 -5.31
N SER A 25 6.13 -20.33 -6.55
CA SER A 25 5.33 -20.70 -7.74
C SER A 25 5.56 -22.10 -8.29
N ARG A 26 6.31 -22.98 -7.60
CA ARG A 26 6.52 -24.37 -8.06
C ARG A 26 6.41 -25.40 -6.93
N PHE A 27 5.21 -25.80 -6.54
CA PHE A 27 5.00 -27.12 -5.93
C PHE A 27 3.59 -27.63 -6.26
N ALA A 28 3.51 -28.59 -7.19
CA ALA A 28 2.48 -29.63 -7.27
C ALA A 28 3.20 -30.98 -7.10
N PRO A 29 2.58 -32.00 -6.48
CA PRO A 29 3.31 -33.08 -5.82
C PRO A 29 3.56 -34.25 -6.78
N GLU A 30 4.82 -34.70 -6.89
CA GLU A 30 5.13 -36.08 -7.31
C GLU A 30 6.30 -36.64 -6.49
N ASN A 31 6.02 -37.77 -5.84
CA ASN A 31 6.91 -38.83 -5.34
C ASN A 31 7.93 -38.50 -4.22
N LEU A 32 7.55 -38.87 -2.99
CA LEU A 32 8.46 -39.10 -1.85
C LEU A 32 8.95 -40.56 -1.83
N PRO A 33 10.25 -40.84 -1.62
CA PRO A 33 10.71 -42.16 -1.23
C PRO A 33 10.65 -42.35 0.30
N ASP A 34 10.35 -43.60 0.65
CA ASP A 34 10.22 -44.20 1.97
C ASP A 34 11.50 -44.07 2.82
N LEU A 35 11.38 -43.73 4.11
CA LEU A 35 12.45 -43.92 5.11
C LEU A 35 11.88 -43.96 6.53
N GLN A 36 12.16 -45.08 7.20
CA GLN A 36 11.66 -45.52 8.50
C GLN A 36 12.40 -44.88 9.70
N ALA A 37 11.63 -44.67 10.78
CA ALA A 37 11.96 -44.83 12.21
C ALA A 37 12.83 -43.76 12.94
N PRO A 38 12.74 -43.60 14.30
CA PRO A 38 12.20 -44.57 15.27
C PRO A 38 11.16 -44.09 16.32
N VAL A 39 10.35 -45.08 16.66
CA VAL A 39 9.17 -45.21 17.56
C VAL A 39 9.49 -45.01 19.07
N HIS A 40 10.65 -44.50 19.43
CA HIS A 40 11.09 -44.52 20.84
C HIS A 40 10.52 -43.41 21.74
N LEU A 41 10.08 -42.27 21.19
CA LEU A 41 9.56 -41.16 22.01
C LEU A 41 8.09 -41.35 22.45
N ALA A 42 7.34 -42.21 21.76
CA ALA A 42 5.94 -42.52 22.07
C ALA A 42 5.78 -43.56 23.18
N GLN A 43 6.81 -44.38 23.45
CA GLN A 43 6.76 -45.44 24.46
C GLN A 43 7.08 -44.95 25.88
N GLU A 44 7.65 -43.75 26.02
CA GLU A 44 8.00 -43.19 27.34
C GLU A 44 6.88 -42.35 27.95
N MET A 45 5.97 -41.81 27.13
CA MET A 45 4.77 -41.09 27.60
C MET A 45 3.62 -42.02 28.01
N GLY A 46 3.64 -43.28 27.53
CA GLY A 46 2.60 -44.28 27.82
C GLY A 46 2.64 -44.91 29.21
N LYS A 47 3.70 -44.71 30.01
CA LYS A 47 3.86 -45.31 31.34
C LYS A 47 3.31 -44.48 32.51
N ARG A 48 2.73 -43.29 32.26
CA ARG A 48 2.24 -42.39 33.33
C ARG A 48 0.72 -42.21 33.43
N LEU A 49 -0.07 -42.93 32.66
CA LEU A 49 -1.53 -42.87 32.76
C LEU A 49 -2.12 -44.28 32.88
N GLY A 50 -1.93 -44.88 34.06
CA GLY A 50 -2.71 -46.04 34.47
C GLY A 50 -4.11 -45.61 34.90
N SER A 51 -5.10 -46.39 34.49
CA SER A 51 -6.53 -46.30 34.84
C SER A 51 -7.37 -45.40 33.93
N SER A 52 -7.94 -45.97 32.87
CA SER A 52 -9.41 -45.99 32.68
C SER A 52 -9.80 -46.72 31.39
N GLU A 53 -9.57 -48.04 31.36
CA GLU A 53 -10.09 -48.93 30.31
C GLU A 53 -11.63 -49.09 30.39
N ILE A 54 -12.26 -48.47 31.39
CA ILE A 54 -13.71 -48.47 31.63
C ILE A 54 -14.38 -47.26 30.96
N LEU A 55 -13.64 -46.19 30.63
CA LEU A 55 -14.19 -45.03 29.90
C LEU A 55 -14.27 -45.25 28.38
N LEU A 56 -13.37 -46.08 27.83
CA LEU A 56 -13.29 -46.39 26.41
C LEU A 56 -14.42 -47.28 25.88
N LYS A 57 -15.19 -47.94 26.77
CA LYS A 57 -16.29 -48.83 26.38
C LYS A 57 -17.69 -48.19 26.45
N LYS A 58 -17.81 -46.93 26.89
CA LYS A 58 -19.07 -46.17 26.89
C LYS A 58 -19.15 -45.09 25.81
N MET A 59 -18.17 -45.00 24.91
CA MET A 59 -18.15 -44.02 23.80
C MET A 59 -18.35 -44.66 22.42
N GLN A 60 -19.13 -45.73 22.32
CA GLN A 60 -19.63 -46.20 21.03
C GLN A 60 -21.11 -45.87 20.89
N VAL A 61 -21.40 -45.12 19.82
CA VAL A 61 -22.71 -44.82 19.24
C VAL A 61 -23.53 -43.77 20.00
N GLY A 62 -23.26 -42.50 19.68
CA GLY A 62 -24.13 -41.37 19.99
C GLY A 62 -23.35 -40.15 20.46
N ARG A 63 -23.39 -39.09 19.64
CA ARG A 63 -22.78 -37.76 19.85
C ARG A 63 -21.30 -37.61 19.47
N MET A 64 -21.04 -37.58 18.17
CA MET A 64 -19.84 -36.93 17.63
C MET A 64 -20.18 -35.74 16.70
N THR A 65 -21.40 -35.20 16.86
CA THR A 65 -21.92 -34.05 16.10
C THR A 65 -22.22 -32.83 16.98
N GLU A 66 -21.88 -32.84 18.28
CA GLU A 66 -22.24 -31.76 19.22
C GLU A 66 -21.06 -31.05 19.92
N ILE A 67 -19.79 -31.26 19.54
CA ILE A 67 -18.63 -30.67 20.28
C ILE A 67 -17.67 -29.82 19.41
N PHE A 68 -17.94 -29.66 18.12
CA PHE A 68 -17.29 -28.62 17.32
C PHE A 68 -18.35 -27.87 16.53
N PRO A 69 -18.90 -26.75 17.04
CA PRO A 69 -19.35 -25.76 16.10
C PRO A 69 -18.10 -25.39 15.31
N GLU A 70 -18.15 -25.55 13.99
CA GLU A 70 -17.26 -24.79 13.11
C GLU A 70 -17.21 -23.38 13.67
N ILE A 71 -16.04 -22.92 14.13
CA ILE A 71 -15.83 -21.51 14.40
C ILE A 71 -15.88 -20.88 13.01
N VAL A 72 -17.10 -20.64 12.52
CA VAL A 72 -17.34 -19.73 11.42
C VAL A 72 -16.76 -18.42 11.93
N GLU A 73 -15.55 -18.08 11.49
CA GLU A 73 -14.93 -16.81 11.82
C GLU A 73 -15.99 -15.74 11.55
N ALA A 74 -16.42 -15.04 12.60
CA ALA A 74 -17.54 -14.11 12.52
C ALA A 74 -17.33 -13.13 11.36
N LYS A 75 -18.35 -12.95 10.52
CA LYS A 75 -18.32 -12.00 9.40
C LYS A 75 -17.82 -10.64 9.90
N GLU A 76 -16.69 -10.18 9.40
CA GLU A 76 -16.11 -8.89 9.75
C GLU A 76 -16.04 -7.99 8.53
N THR A 77 -17.01 -7.07 8.42
CA THR A 77 -17.00 -5.99 7.43
C THR A 77 -16.34 -4.74 8.01
N ILE A 78 -15.73 -3.93 7.16
CA ILE A 78 -15.02 -2.71 7.57
C ILE A 78 -15.82 -1.49 7.11
N SER A 79 -16.21 -0.63 8.05
CA SER A 79 -16.82 0.66 7.75
C SER A 79 -15.74 1.75 7.68
N PHE A 80 -15.47 2.26 6.48
CA PHE A 80 -14.44 3.28 6.24
C PHE A 80 -14.93 4.70 6.53
N LYS A 81 -15.29 4.99 7.79
CA LYS A 81 -15.62 6.35 8.20
C LYS A 81 -14.34 7.20 8.26
N PRO A 82 -14.28 8.36 7.58
CA PRO A 82 -13.04 9.09 7.36
C PRO A 82 -12.69 10.00 8.54
N THR A 83 -12.51 9.43 9.74
CA THR A 83 -12.07 10.17 10.92
C THR A 83 -10.94 9.43 11.63
N ARG A 84 -10.09 10.18 12.33
CA ARG A 84 -9.03 9.64 13.19
C ARG A 84 -9.57 8.65 14.22
N THR A 85 -10.68 8.97 14.87
CA THR A 85 -11.36 8.10 15.84
C THR A 85 -11.71 6.72 15.26
N ASN A 86 -12.24 6.68 14.02
CA ASN A 86 -12.56 5.40 13.38
C ASN A 86 -11.30 4.63 12.96
N GLY A 87 -10.24 5.32 12.53
CA GLY A 87 -8.94 4.70 12.26
C GLY A 87 -8.34 4.05 13.51
N LEU A 88 -8.35 4.75 14.65
CA LEU A 88 -7.88 4.21 15.93
C LEU A 88 -8.77 3.05 16.42
N LYS A 89 -10.09 3.15 16.26
CA LYS A 89 -11.02 2.06 16.56
C LYS A 89 -10.68 0.81 15.74
N ARG A 90 -10.45 0.97 14.43
CA ARG A 90 -10.06 -0.15 13.55
C ARG A 90 -8.71 -0.74 13.96
N LEU A 91 -7.73 0.10 14.26
CA LEU A 91 -6.41 -0.34 14.73
C LEU A 91 -6.54 -1.18 16.01
N LYS A 92 -7.30 -0.70 17.01
CA LYS A 92 -7.56 -1.43 18.26
C LYS A 92 -8.27 -2.78 18.02
N GLN A 93 -9.22 -2.84 17.10
CA GLN A 93 -9.91 -4.08 16.73
C GLN A 93 -8.98 -5.09 16.05
N PHE A 94 -8.04 -4.63 15.24
CA PHE A 94 -7.15 -5.51 14.49
C PHE A 94 -5.88 -5.91 15.25
N VAL A 95 -5.41 -5.08 16.19
CA VAL A 95 -4.06 -5.22 16.78
C VAL A 95 -3.76 -6.63 17.29
N GLY A 96 -4.70 -7.31 17.95
CA GLY A 96 -4.50 -8.68 18.46
C GLY A 96 -4.20 -9.72 17.37
N ARG A 97 -4.53 -9.43 16.11
CA ARG A 97 -4.31 -10.31 14.95
C ARG A 97 -3.08 -9.95 14.11
N ALA A 98 -2.41 -8.84 14.40
CA ALA A 98 -1.27 -8.34 13.62
C ALA A 98 0.01 -9.21 13.69
N GLY A 99 0.04 -10.23 14.55
CA GLY A 99 1.12 -11.20 14.65
C GLY A 99 1.01 -12.39 13.68
N ARG A 100 1.15 -13.61 14.22
CA ARG A 100 1.11 -14.87 13.44
C ARG A 100 -0.17 -15.08 12.61
N HIS A 101 -1.32 -14.62 13.11
CA HIS A 101 -2.58 -14.73 12.38
C HIS A 101 -2.52 -13.95 11.06
N TYR A 102 -2.11 -12.68 11.10
CA TYR A 102 -1.89 -11.88 9.90
C TYR A 102 -0.87 -12.55 8.96
N ALA A 103 0.28 -13.00 9.49
CA ALA A 103 1.31 -13.64 8.69
C ALA A 103 0.77 -14.86 7.91
N GLY A 104 -0.04 -15.71 8.55
CA GLY A 104 -0.59 -16.92 7.92
C GLY A 104 -1.82 -16.68 7.03
N LYS A 105 -2.54 -15.56 7.19
CA LYS A 105 -3.85 -15.35 6.54
C LYS A 105 -3.92 -14.14 5.60
N ARG A 106 -2.93 -13.23 5.58
CA ARG A 106 -2.94 -11.99 4.77
C ARG A 106 -3.09 -12.18 3.26
N ASN A 107 -2.81 -13.37 2.74
CA ASN A 107 -2.91 -13.67 1.32
C ASN A 107 -4.30 -14.13 0.88
N TYR A 108 -5.19 -14.48 1.83
CA TYR A 108 -6.53 -14.98 1.54
C TYR A 108 -7.51 -13.83 1.29
N ASP A 109 -8.25 -13.90 0.19
CA ASP A 109 -9.38 -13.01 -0.10
C ASP A 109 -10.70 -13.74 0.18
N PHE A 110 -11.22 -13.56 1.39
CA PHE A 110 -12.52 -14.13 1.80
C PHE A 110 -13.72 -13.30 1.28
N GLY A 111 -13.46 -12.19 0.58
CA GLY A 111 -14.48 -11.29 0.05
C GLY A 111 -14.88 -10.13 0.98
N THR A 112 -15.89 -9.39 0.53
CA THR A 112 -16.37 -8.15 1.19
C THR A 112 -16.96 -8.39 2.59
N ASP A 113 -17.51 -9.59 2.82
CA ASP A 113 -18.20 -9.96 4.06
C ASP A 113 -17.26 -10.41 5.18
N GLN A 114 -15.97 -10.65 4.87
CA GLN A 114 -15.00 -11.16 5.83
C GLN A 114 -13.60 -10.61 5.56
N ARG A 115 -13.15 -9.67 6.42
CA ARG A 115 -11.83 -9.04 6.35
C ARG A 115 -11.10 -9.06 7.70
N SER A 116 -11.40 -10.04 8.55
CA SER A 116 -10.72 -10.31 9.82
C SER A 116 -9.21 -10.50 9.67
N ASN A 117 -8.76 -11.04 8.54
CA ASN A 117 -7.39 -11.43 8.26
C ASN A 117 -6.47 -10.30 7.83
N VAL A 118 -7.01 -9.11 7.54
CA VAL A 118 -6.25 -7.92 7.12
C VAL A 118 -6.65 -6.69 7.92
N SER A 119 -5.71 -5.76 8.09
CA SER A 119 -5.97 -4.59 8.94
C SER A 119 -6.99 -3.62 8.37
N GLY A 120 -7.11 -3.52 7.04
CA GLY A 120 -7.93 -2.51 6.38
C GLY A 120 -7.60 -1.07 6.80
N LEU A 121 -6.39 -0.81 7.32
CA LEU A 121 -6.00 0.51 7.82
C LEU A 121 -5.57 1.48 6.72
N SER A 122 -5.38 0.99 5.49
CA SER A 122 -4.78 1.76 4.39
C SER A 122 -5.50 3.08 4.09
N PRO A 123 -6.84 3.23 4.16
CA PRO A 123 -7.46 4.53 3.94
C PRO A 123 -7.06 5.54 5.02
N TRP A 124 -7.04 5.18 6.31
CA TRP A 124 -6.64 6.12 7.35
C TRP A 124 -5.14 6.45 7.31
N VAL A 125 -4.29 5.47 6.99
CA VAL A 125 -2.83 5.65 6.90
C VAL A 125 -2.43 6.43 5.63
N ARG A 126 -3.15 6.29 4.51
CA ARG A 126 -2.94 7.08 3.28
C ARG A 126 -3.00 8.58 3.57
N HIS A 127 -4.00 8.99 4.35
CA HIS A 127 -4.27 10.39 4.70
C HIS A 127 -3.63 10.83 6.01
N ARG A 128 -2.88 9.93 6.69
CA ARG A 128 -2.33 10.11 8.05
C ARG A 128 -3.34 10.66 9.06
N LEU A 129 -4.58 10.18 8.99
CA LEU A 129 -5.52 10.31 10.12
C LEU A 129 -5.01 9.51 11.32
N ILE A 130 -4.30 8.40 11.05
CA ILE A 130 -3.41 7.69 11.95
C ILE A 130 -2.06 7.52 11.23
N THR A 131 -0.96 7.63 11.96
CA THR A 131 0.39 7.60 11.38
C THR A 131 0.98 6.19 11.37
N GLU A 132 1.98 5.99 10.53
CA GLU A 132 2.79 4.77 10.46
C GLU A 132 3.42 4.45 11.82
N GLN A 133 3.94 5.48 12.52
CA GLN A 133 4.54 5.33 13.85
C GLN A 133 3.52 4.87 14.90
N GLU A 134 2.31 5.43 14.92
CA GLU A 134 1.26 5.00 15.85
C GLU A 134 0.83 3.55 15.61
N VAL A 135 0.70 3.17 14.34
CA VAL A 135 0.37 1.79 13.96
C VAL A 135 1.46 0.83 14.41
N LEU A 136 2.73 1.15 14.14
CA LEU A 136 3.88 0.34 14.56
C LEU A 136 3.97 0.25 16.09
N ALA A 137 3.88 1.38 16.80
CA ALA A 137 3.91 1.43 18.25
C ALA A 137 2.82 0.55 18.88
N THR A 138 1.60 0.65 18.36
CA THR A 138 0.44 -0.11 18.88
C THR A 138 0.61 -1.61 18.66
N VAL A 139 1.11 -2.02 17.49
CA VAL A 139 1.35 -3.43 17.17
C VAL A 139 2.50 -4.00 17.97
N LEU A 140 3.63 -3.28 18.06
CA LEU A 140 4.82 -3.72 18.81
C LEU A 140 4.61 -3.70 20.33
N ALA A 141 3.66 -2.91 20.84
CA ALA A 141 3.23 -3.00 22.23
C ALA A 141 2.42 -4.28 22.53
N SER A 142 1.76 -4.86 21.51
CA SER A 142 0.87 -6.02 21.64
C SER A 142 1.50 -7.35 21.22
N HIS A 143 2.58 -7.32 20.45
CA HIS A 143 3.24 -8.50 19.90
C HIS A 143 4.75 -8.41 20.06
N ASN A 144 5.40 -9.57 20.20
CA ASN A 144 6.83 -9.66 19.98
C ASN A 144 7.16 -9.23 18.53
N PRO A 145 8.24 -8.43 18.30
CA PRO A 145 8.67 -8.03 16.97
C PRO A 145 8.74 -9.17 15.94
N ASP A 146 9.22 -10.35 16.32
CA ASP A 146 9.34 -11.51 15.41
C ASP A 146 7.97 -12.02 14.97
N ALA A 147 7.00 -12.05 15.88
CA ALA A 147 5.64 -12.47 15.57
C ALA A 147 4.92 -11.48 14.65
N ALA A 148 5.24 -10.19 14.76
CA ALA A 148 4.65 -9.11 13.96
C ALA A 148 5.50 -8.73 12.73
N GLU A 149 6.61 -9.42 12.45
CA GLU A 149 7.60 -9.04 11.43
C GLU A 149 6.94 -8.79 10.08
N LYS A 150 6.04 -9.66 9.65
CA LYS A 150 5.30 -9.51 8.39
C LYS A 150 4.42 -8.27 8.38
N PHE A 151 3.68 -7.98 9.44
CA PHE A 151 2.86 -6.77 9.50
C PHE A 151 3.72 -5.50 9.49
N VAL A 152 4.82 -5.50 10.24
CA VAL A 152 5.78 -4.39 10.25
C VAL A 152 6.35 -4.14 8.84
N GLN A 153 6.78 -5.19 8.14
CA GLN A 153 7.27 -5.08 6.76
C GLN A 153 6.26 -4.41 5.83
N GLU A 154 4.97 -4.71 6.00
CA GLU A 154 3.89 -4.15 5.15
C GLU A 154 3.66 -2.66 5.41
N VAL A 155 3.84 -2.19 6.65
CA VAL A 155 3.90 -0.75 6.93
C VAL A 155 5.10 -0.11 6.21
N PHE A 156 6.26 -0.76 6.27
CA PHE A 156 7.47 -0.28 5.58
C PHE A 156 7.40 -0.39 4.05
N TRP A 157 6.58 -1.27 3.47
CA TRP A 157 6.36 -1.31 2.02
C TRP A 157 5.74 -0.02 1.49
N ARG A 158 4.77 0.55 2.21
CA ARG A 158 4.21 1.87 1.89
C ARG A 158 5.30 2.94 1.98
N THR A 159 6.10 2.91 3.03
CA THR A 159 7.22 3.85 3.23
C THR A 159 8.28 3.73 2.14
N TYR A 160 8.62 2.51 1.74
CA TYR A 160 9.51 2.21 0.64
C TYR A 160 9.01 2.84 -0.65
N PHE A 161 7.75 2.62 -1.03
CA PHE A 161 7.22 3.17 -2.27
C PHE A 161 7.24 4.70 -2.27
N LYS A 162 6.85 5.35 -1.16
CA LYS A 162 6.92 6.81 -1.04
C LYS A 162 8.36 7.32 -1.20
N GLY A 163 9.30 6.79 -0.41
CA GLY A 163 10.70 7.21 -0.47
C GLY A 163 11.37 6.90 -1.81
N TRP A 164 10.97 5.81 -2.47
CA TRP A 164 11.50 5.44 -3.78
C TRP A 164 11.00 6.39 -4.87
N LEU A 165 9.70 6.73 -4.87
CA LEU A 165 9.12 7.67 -5.83
C LEU A 165 9.65 9.09 -5.62
N GLU A 166 9.82 9.50 -4.36
CA GLU A 166 10.37 10.81 -4.02
C GLU A 166 11.78 11.02 -4.60
N GLN A 167 12.58 9.95 -4.62
CA GLN A 167 13.90 9.94 -5.23
C GLN A 167 13.87 9.78 -6.75
N ARG A 168 12.70 9.52 -7.36
CA ARG A 168 12.53 9.30 -8.82
C ARG A 168 11.24 9.97 -9.32
N PRO A 169 11.09 11.30 -9.14
CA PRO A 169 9.86 12.01 -9.46
C PRO A 169 9.46 11.90 -10.94
N SER A 170 10.43 11.67 -11.83
CA SER A 170 10.16 11.47 -13.26
C SER A 170 9.27 10.26 -13.56
N VAL A 171 9.20 9.25 -12.68
CA VAL A 171 8.27 8.12 -12.82
C VAL A 171 6.82 8.58 -12.80
N TRP A 172 6.49 9.48 -11.88
CA TRP A 172 5.14 10.04 -11.79
C TRP A 172 4.82 10.91 -13.00
N ALA A 173 5.75 11.79 -13.39
CA ALA A 173 5.56 12.67 -14.55
C ALA A 173 5.37 11.87 -15.86
N HIS A 174 6.16 10.81 -16.08
CA HIS A 174 6.00 9.94 -17.24
C HIS A 174 4.70 9.13 -17.17
N TYR A 175 4.32 8.61 -16.01
CA TYR A 175 3.02 7.97 -15.83
C TYR A 175 1.87 8.89 -16.26
N GLN A 176 1.87 10.17 -15.85
CA GLN A 176 0.82 11.11 -16.22
C GLN A 176 0.79 11.39 -17.73
N ARG A 177 1.95 11.59 -18.36
CA ARG A 177 2.07 11.76 -19.81
C ARG A 177 1.55 10.53 -20.57
N ASP A 178 1.98 9.34 -20.16
CA ASP A 178 1.67 8.09 -20.84
C ASP A 178 0.21 7.68 -20.60
N LEU A 179 -0.39 8.08 -19.49
CA LEU A 179 -1.84 8.01 -19.27
C LEU A 179 -2.61 8.84 -20.31
N LEU A 180 -2.22 10.09 -20.55
CA LEU A 180 -2.87 10.92 -21.58
C LEU A 180 -2.73 10.29 -22.97
N SER A 181 -1.55 9.76 -23.31
CA SER A 181 -1.35 9.03 -24.56
C SER A 181 -2.23 7.78 -24.67
N ALA A 182 -2.39 7.02 -23.58
CA ALA A 182 -3.26 5.85 -23.55
C ALA A 182 -4.74 6.22 -23.70
N LEU A 183 -5.18 7.36 -23.13
CA LEU A 183 -6.53 7.88 -23.29
C LEU A 183 -6.81 8.34 -24.73
N GLU A 184 -5.86 8.99 -25.40
CA GLU A 184 -6.01 9.32 -26.82
C GLU A 184 -6.04 8.06 -27.70
N ARG A 185 -5.26 7.03 -27.34
CA ARG A 185 -5.31 5.74 -28.05
C ARG A 185 -6.69 5.07 -27.94
N LEU A 186 -7.36 5.16 -26.79
CA LEU A 186 -8.73 4.60 -26.65
C LEU A 186 -9.69 5.18 -27.71
N LYS A 187 -9.56 6.47 -28.04
CA LYS A 187 -10.42 7.13 -29.04
C LYS A 187 -10.18 6.65 -30.47
N SER A 188 -9.04 6.03 -30.75
CA SER A 188 -8.62 5.62 -32.10
C SER A 188 -8.51 4.11 -32.30
N ASP A 189 -8.58 3.31 -31.23
CA ASP A 189 -8.48 1.85 -31.23
C ASP A 189 -9.75 1.25 -30.63
N GLN A 190 -10.76 0.98 -31.48
CA GLN A 190 -12.08 0.46 -31.07
C GLN A 190 -11.96 -0.86 -30.31
N GLY A 191 -11.02 -1.73 -30.68
CA GLY A 191 -10.81 -3.00 -30.00
C GLY A 191 -10.29 -2.79 -28.57
N LEU A 192 -9.38 -1.83 -28.38
CA LEU A 192 -8.91 -1.45 -27.05
C LEU A 192 -10.02 -0.77 -26.24
N GLU A 193 -10.82 0.09 -26.85
CA GLU A 193 -11.95 0.77 -26.21
C GLU A 193 -12.95 -0.24 -25.65
N ILE A 194 -13.36 -1.24 -26.43
CA ILE A 194 -14.28 -2.30 -25.98
C ILE A 194 -13.69 -3.05 -24.79
N ARG A 195 -12.44 -3.54 -24.88
CA ARG A 195 -11.81 -4.27 -23.77
C ARG A 195 -11.67 -3.41 -22.52
N PHE A 196 -11.34 -2.12 -22.67
CA PHE A 196 -11.27 -1.18 -21.56
C PHE A 196 -12.64 -0.97 -20.91
N ASN A 197 -13.69 -0.74 -21.70
CA ASN A 197 -15.04 -0.54 -21.21
C ASN A 197 -15.58 -1.80 -20.50
N ASP A 198 -15.34 -2.98 -21.06
CA ASP A 198 -15.68 -4.24 -20.40
C ASP A 198 -14.93 -4.38 -19.08
N ALA A 199 -13.64 -4.05 -19.05
CA ALA A 199 -12.82 -4.14 -17.84
C ALA A 199 -13.29 -3.22 -16.71
N VAL A 200 -13.56 -1.94 -17.00
CA VAL A 200 -13.96 -0.97 -15.96
C VAL A 200 -15.39 -1.15 -15.48
N ASN A 201 -16.26 -1.76 -16.28
CA ASN A 201 -17.64 -2.09 -15.90
C ASN A 201 -17.77 -3.52 -15.30
N GLY A 202 -16.70 -4.30 -15.32
CA GLY A 202 -16.68 -5.68 -14.84
C GLY A 202 -17.52 -6.61 -15.71
N ASN A 203 -17.37 -6.55 -17.04
CA ASN A 203 -18.08 -7.38 -18.01
C ASN A 203 -17.12 -8.15 -18.93
N THR A 204 -15.95 -8.51 -18.42
CA THR A 204 -14.90 -9.20 -19.19
C THR A 204 -15.19 -10.69 -19.40
N GLY A 205 -16.13 -11.26 -18.64
CA GLY A 205 -16.39 -12.70 -18.61
C GLY A 205 -15.40 -13.49 -17.74
N ILE A 206 -14.54 -12.81 -16.99
CA ILE A 206 -13.65 -13.40 -15.99
C ILE A 206 -14.23 -13.10 -14.61
N ASP A 207 -14.98 -14.04 -14.05
CA ASP A 207 -15.82 -13.86 -12.84
C ASP A 207 -15.12 -13.11 -11.69
N CYS A 208 -13.87 -13.50 -11.38
CA CYS A 208 -13.12 -12.85 -10.30
C CYS A 208 -12.76 -11.40 -10.63
N PHE A 209 -12.33 -11.13 -11.86
CA PHE A 209 -11.97 -9.79 -12.31
C PHE A 209 -13.19 -8.87 -12.31
N ASP A 210 -14.32 -9.37 -12.84
CA ASP A 210 -15.58 -8.66 -12.92
C ASP A 210 -16.13 -8.33 -11.53
N HIS A 211 -16.02 -9.27 -10.59
CA HIS A 211 -16.33 -9.04 -9.18
C HIS A 211 -15.46 -7.94 -8.57
N TRP A 212 -14.13 -8.03 -8.74
CA TRP A 212 -13.19 -7.06 -8.15
C TRP A 212 -13.33 -5.65 -8.75
N ALA A 213 -13.64 -5.52 -10.04
CA ALA A 213 -13.91 -4.23 -10.68
C ALA A 213 -15.11 -3.54 -10.01
N ARG A 214 -16.22 -4.28 -9.84
CA ARG A 214 -17.43 -3.77 -9.19
C ARG A 214 -17.19 -3.50 -7.70
N GLU A 215 -16.52 -4.40 -6.98
CA GLU A 215 -16.16 -4.23 -5.57
C GLU A 215 -15.35 -2.94 -5.35
N LEU A 216 -14.35 -2.68 -6.21
CA LEU A 216 -13.53 -1.47 -6.14
C LEU A 216 -14.39 -0.21 -6.33
N VAL A 217 -15.24 -0.17 -7.36
CA VAL A 217 -16.10 1.00 -7.63
C VAL A 217 -17.11 1.23 -6.50
N THR A 218 -17.74 0.16 -6.00
CA THR A 218 -18.78 0.27 -4.97
C THR A 218 -18.22 0.58 -3.58
N THR A 219 -17.09 -0.01 -3.20
CA THR A 219 -16.58 0.07 -1.83
C THR A 219 -15.37 0.99 -1.67
N GLY A 220 -14.70 1.32 -2.77
CA GLY A 220 -13.43 2.06 -2.78
C GLY A 220 -12.25 1.27 -2.21
N TYR A 221 -12.38 -0.03 -1.96
CA TYR A 221 -11.31 -0.86 -1.42
C TYR A 221 -11.25 -2.20 -2.13
N LEU A 222 -10.03 -2.68 -2.37
CA LEU A 222 -9.79 -4.04 -2.85
C LEU A 222 -8.67 -4.71 -2.04
N HIS A 223 -8.78 -6.02 -1.79
CA HIS A 223 -7.75 -6.81 -1.11
C HIS A 223 -6.42 -6.80 -1.91
N ASN A 224 -5.27 -6.76 -1.25
CA ASN A 224 -3.97 -6.61 -1.95
C ASN A 224 -3.71 -7.73 -2.97
N HIS A 225 -4.00 -8.98 -2.63
CA HIS A 225 -3.78 -10.09 -3.56
C HIS A 225 -4.70 -9.98 -4.78
N ALA A 226 -5.96 -9.55 -4.57
CA ALA A 226 -6.89 -9.24 -5.65
C ALA A 226 -6.40 -8.10 -6.53
N ARG A 227 -5.78 -7.05 -5.96
CA ARG A 227 -5.13 -5.98 -6.73
C ARG A 227 -4.02 -6.51 -7.64
N MET A 228 -3.19 -7.43 -7.14
CA MET A 228 -2.12 -8.06 -7.93
C MET A 228 -2.66 -8.93 -9.07
N TRP A 229 -3.66 -9.77 -8.80
CA TRP A 229 -4.30 -10.58 -9.84
C TRP A 229 -5.01 -9.70 -10.86
N PHE A 230 -5.75 -8.68 -10.42
CA PHE A 230 -6.43 -7.70 -11.27
C PHE A 230 -5.44 -7.03 -12.23
N ALA A 231 -4.34 -6.49 -11.71
CA ALA A 231 -3.33 -5.83 -12.53
C ALA A 231 -2.67 -6.81 -13.53
N SER A 232 -2.42 -8.05 -13.12
CA SER A 232 -1.87 -9.06 -14.03
C SER A 232 -2.84 -9.43 -15.14
N ILE A 233 -4.13 -9.64 -14.83
CA ILE A 233 -5.17 -9.96 -15.81
C ILE A 233 -5.33 -8.78 -16.77
N TRP A 234 -5.38 -7.55 -16.25
CA TRP A 234 -5.44 -6.31 -17.04
C TRP A 234 -4.33 -6.23 -18.09
N ILE A 235 -3.08 -6.45 -17.67
CA ILE A 235 -1.91 -6.28 -18.55
C ILE A 235 -1.78 -7.47 -19.51
N PHE A 236 -1.82 -8.70 -19.00
CA PHE A 236 -1.38 -9.87 -19.76
C PHE A 236 -2.53 -10.69 -20.38
N THR A 237 -3.74 -10.61 -19.82
CA THR A 237 -4.91 -11.33 -20.36
C THR A 237 -5.72 -10.41 -21.26
N LEU A 238 -6.08 -9.22 -20.75
CA LEU A 238 -6.91 -8.25 -21.47
C LEU A 238 -6.10 -7.37 -22.44
N HIS A 239 -4.77 -7.35 -22.32
CA HIS A 239 -3.88 -6.54 -23.17
C HIS A 239 -4.27 -5.05 -23.18
N ILE A 240 -4.59 -4.52 -22.01
CA ILE A 240 -4.93 -3.10 -21.81
C ILE A 240 -3.69 -2.39 -21.23
N PRO A 241 -3.34 -1.17 -21.71
CA PRO A 241 -2.25 -0.39 -21.14
C PRO A 241 -2.36 -0.26 -19.62
N TRP A 242 -1.28 -0.55 -18.89
CA TRP A 242 -1.27 -0.54 -17.43
C TRP A 242 -1.60 0.85 -16.85
N HIS A 243 -1.26 1.94 -17.57
CA HIS A 243 -1.58 3.31 -17.16
C HIS A 243 -3.08 3.51 -16.92
N LEU A 244 -3.92 2.93 -17.78
CA LEU A 244 -5.38 3.02 -17.66
C LEU A 244 -5.91 2.26 -16.44
N GLY A 245 -5.28 1.13 -16.09
CA GLY A 245 -5.64 0.35 -14.90
C GLY A 245 -5.18 1.03 -13.60
N ALA A 246 -3.97 1.59 -13.62
CA ALA A 246 -3.46 2.41 -12.53
C ALA A 246 -4.31 3.67 -12.31
N ASP A 247 -4.82 4.29 -13.37
CA ASP A 247 -5.78 5.40 -13.31
C ASP A 247 -7.12 4.95 -12.71
N PHE A 248 -7.69 3.85 -13.20
CA PHE A 248 -8.91 3.25 -12.65
C PHE A 248 -8.79 3.02 -11.13
N PHE A 249 -7.65 2.52 -10.67
CA PHE A 249 -7.37 2.34 -9.24
C PHE A 249 -7.28 3.67 -8.49
N LEU A 250 -6.51 4.64 -8.98
CA LEU A 250 -6.37 5.95 -8.32
C LEU A 250 -7.70 6.68 -8.17
N ARG A 251 -8.61 6.51 -9.14
CA ARG A 251 -9.93 7.14 -9.15
C ARG A 251 -10.88 6.56 -8.10
N HIS A 252 -10.79 5.26 -7.83
CA HIS A 252 -11.78 4.57 -7.00
C HIS A 252 -11.26 4.21 -5.61
N LEU A 253 -9.95 4.08 -5.42
CA LEU A 253 -9.39 3.70 -4.12
C LEU A 253 -9.49 4.81 -3.08
N LEU A 254 -10.06 4.49 -1.91
CA LEU A 254 -9.99 5.32 -0.70
C LEU A 254 -8.54 5.59 -0.29
N ASP A 255 -7.68 4.58 -0.50
CA ASP A 255 -6.25 4.61 -0.22
C ASP A 255 -5.38 4.94 -1.46
N GLY A 256 -5.97 5.58 -2.49
CA GLY A 256 -5.30 5.95 -3.74
C GLY A 256 -4.05 6.83 -3.52
N ASP A 257 -2.90 6.17 -3.41
CA ASP A 257 -1.57 6.76 -3.19
C ASP A 257 -0.79 6.80 -4.52
N PRO A 258 -0.31 7.97 -4.97
CA PRO A 258 0.49 8.07 -6.20
C PRO A 258 1.68 7.12 -6.23
N ALA A 259 2.41 6.98 -5.10
CA ALA A 259 3.58 6.12 -5.03
C ALA A 259 3.21 4.64 -5.00
N SER A 260 2.39 4.24 -4.03
CA SER A 260 2.05 2.84 -3.82
C SER A 260 1.29 2.27 -5.02
N ASN A 261 0.38 3.03 -5.62
CA ASN A 261 -0.36 2.58 -6.80
C ASN A 261 0.54 2.44 -8.03
N THR A 262 1.22 3.51 -8.45
CA THR A 262 2.01 3.50 -9.68
C THR A 262 3.14 2.49 -9.63
N LEU A 263 3.84 2.38 -8.49
CA LEU A 263 4.95 1.44 -8.34
C LEU A 263 4.50 -0.02 -8.24
N SER A 264 3.31 -0.29 -7.67
CA SER A 264 2.75 -1.65 -7.65
C SER A 264 2.35 -2.13 -9.04
N TRP A 265 1.71 -1.28 -9.85
CA TRP A 265 1.40 -1.60 -11.25
C TRP A 265 2.67 -1.83 -12.08
N ARG A 266 3.68 -0.97 -11.90
CA ARG A 266 5.01 -1.15 -12.51
C ARG A 266 5.69 -2.45 -12.07
N TRP A 267 5.51 -2.87 -10.81
CA TRP A 267 6.05 -4.13 -10.31
C TRP A 267 5.38 -5.33 -10.98
N VAL A 268 4.05 -5.37 -11.05
CA VAL A 268 3.31 -6.45 -11.75
C VAL A 268 3.73 -6.54 -13.23
N GLY A 269 3.86 -5.39 -13.90
CA GLY A 269 4.28 -5.30 -15.31
C GLY A 269 5.76 -5.58 -15.58
N GLY A 270 6.59 -5.74 -14.55
CA GLY A 270 8.03 -5.98 -14.69
C GLY A 270 8.88 -4.76 -15.03
N LEU A 271 8.38 -3.55 -14.76
CA LEU A 271 9.08 -2.26 -14.93
C LEU A 271 9.82 -1.84 -13.66
N HIS A 272 9.33 -2.21 -12.47
CA HIS A 272 9.96 -1.82 -11.20
C HIS A 272 11.19 -2.67 -10.88
N THR A 273 11.02 -3.98 -10.93
CA THR A 273 12.15 -4.93 -11.00
C THR A 273 12.26 -5.38 -12.44
N LYS A 274 13.11 -4.71 -13.22
CA LYS A 274 13.20 -4.86 -14.68
C LYS A 274 13.24 -6.35 -15.08
N GLY A 275 12.25 -6.78 -15.85
CA GLY A 275 12.16 -8.16 -16.37
C GLY A 275 11.43 -9.17 -15.47
N LYS A 276 11.11 -8.84 -14.21
CA LYS A 276 10.38 -9.74 -13.30
C LYS A 276 8.89 -9.36 -13.25
N THR A 277 8.03 -10.16 -13.89
CA THR A 277 6.57 -9.96 -13.90
C THR A 277 5.86 -10.78 -12.84
N TYR A 278 4.66 -10.32 -12.45
CA TYR A 278 3.72 -11.13 -11.68
C TYR A 278 2.61 -11.63 -12.60
N LEU A 279 2.46 -12.96 -12.73
CA LEU A 279 1.41 -13.59 -13.52
C LEU A 279 0.35 -14.22 -12.60
N ALA A 280 -0.90 -13.78 -12.74
CA ALA A 280 -2.04 -14.38 -12.08
C ALA A 280 -2.24 -15.82 -12.54
N ARG A 281 -2.28 -16.76 -11.60
CA ARG A 281 -2.47 -18.19 -11.89
C ARG A 281 -3.83 -18.67 -11.36
N PRO A 282 -4.60 -19.44 -12.15
CA PRO A 282 -5.92 -19.94 -11.73
C PRO A 282 -5.91 -20.73 -10.41
N ASP A 283 -4.94 -21.61 -10.21
CA ASP A 283 -4.75 -22.42 -9.01
C ASP A 283 -4.47 -21.56 -7.77
N ASN A 284 -3.65 -20.52 -7.94
CA ASN A 284 -3.35 -19.55 -6.89
C ASN A 284 -4.60 -18.76 -6.49
N ILE A 285 -5.37 -18.26 -7.47
CA ILE A 285 -6.65 -17.56 -7.21
C ILE A 285 -7.62 -18.50 -6.51
N ALA A 286 -7.78 -19.74 -6.98
CA ALA A 286 -8.68 -20.72 -6.37
C ALA A 286 -8.29 -21.01 -4.91
N LYS A 287 -7.00 -21.25 -4.64
CA LYS A 287 -6.49 -21.50 -3.29
C LYS A 287 -6.77 -20.34 -2.34
N TYR A 288 -6.39 -19.13 -2.73
CA TYR A 288 -6.44 -17.97 -1.83
C TYR A 288 -7.82 -17.30 -1.77
N THR A 289 -8.75 -17.66 -2.65
CA THR A 289 -10.17 -17.28 -2.55
C THR A 289 -11.02 -18.41 -1.96
N GLN A 290 -10.39 -19.52 -1.53
CA GLN A 290 -11.06 -20.73 -1.04
C GLN A 290 -12.14 -21.26 -2.00
N GLY A 291 -11.83 -21.25 -3.30
CA GLY A 291 -12.71 -21.77 -4.33
C GLY A 291 -13.86 -20.85 -4.73
N ARG A 292 -13.98 -19.63 -4.15
CA ARG A 292 -14.93 -18.59 -4.63
C ARG A 292 -14.77 -18.35 -6.13
N PHE A 293 -13.52 -18.39 -6.62
CA PHE A 293 -13.22 -18.18 -8.03
C PHE A 293 -12.27 -19.24 -8.58
N GLN A 294 -12.56 -19.70 -9.80
CA GLN A 294 -11.72 -20.64 -10.55
C GLN A 294 -11.63 -20.18 -12.02
N PRO A 295 -10.92 -19.06 -12.29
CA PRO A 295 -10.94 -18.44 -13.60
C PRO A 295 -10.30 -19.33 -14.67
N LYS A 296 -10.87 -19.30 -15.87
CA LYS A 296 -10.33 -19.97 -17.07
C LYS A 296 -9.87 -18.92 -18.08
N GLY A 297 -9.03 -19.33 -19.03
CA GLY A 297 -8.60 -18.45 -20.12
C GLY A 297 -7.62 -17.34 -19.72
N LEU A 298 -7.02 -17.41 -18.53
CA LEU A 298 -5.96 -16.47 -18.14
C LEU A 298 -4.71 -16.67 -19.01
N ALA A 299 -3.93 -15.60 -19.16
CA ALA A 299 -2.66 -15.63 -19.85
C ALA A 299 -1.72 -16.71 -19.27
N LYS A 300 -1.06 -17.46 -20.15
CA LYS A 300 -0.06 -18.48 -19.76
C LYS A 300 1.36 -17.92 -19.63
N PHE A 301 1.59 -16.74 -20.22
CA PHE A 301 2.89 -16.08 -20.26
C PHE A 301 2.72 -14.59 -19.97
N ALA A 302 3.62 -14.02 -19.16
CA ALA A 302 3.68 -12.60 -18.86
C ALA A 302 4.97 -12.00 -19.42
N LYS A 303 4.95 -11.58 -20.69
CA LYS A 303 6.10 -10.89 -21.29
C LYS A 303 6.32 -9.56 -20.54
N PRO A 304 7.51 -9.31 -19.97
CA PRO A 304 7.77 -8.07 -19.27
C PRO A 304 7.53 -6.85 -20.15
N LEU A 305 6.90 -5.82 -19.57
CA LEU A 305 6.80 -4.52 -20.21
C LEU A 305 8.19 -3.88 -20.30
N THR A 306 8.38 -3.04 -21.31
CA THR A 306 9.61 -2.28 -21.50
C THR A 306 9.29 -0.80 -21.56
N GLU A 307 10.16 0.01 -20.96
CA GLU A 307 10.17 1.45 -21.13
C GLU A 307 11.57 1.90 -21.59
N PRO A 308 11.67 2.88 -22.50
CA PRO A 308 12.95 3.34 -23.03
C PRO A 308 13.69 4.30 -22.08
N LEU A 309 13.06 4.66 -20.96
CA LEU A 309 13.51 5.75 -20.07
C LEU A 309 14.14 5.17 -18.81
N ASP A 310 15.30 5.71 -18.45
CA ASP A 310 15.85 5.50 -17.12
C ASP A 310 15.37 6.58 -16.16
N HIS A 311 15.10 6.18 -14.92
CA HIS A 311 14.63 7.04 -13.84
C HIS A 311 15.76 7.21 -12.81
N PRO A 312 16.67 8.19 -13.02
CA PRO A 312 17.82 8.37 -12.15
C PRO A 312 17.39 8.75 -10.74
N LEU A 313 18.18 8.30 -9.77
CA LEU A 313 17.99 8.66 -8.38
C LEU A 313 18.38 10.12 -8.17
N ILE A 314 17.47 10.91 -7.63
CA ILE A 314 17.66 12.30 -7.21
C ILE A 314 17.84 12.30 -5.68
N PRO A 315 18.84 13.03 -5.13
CA PRO A 315 18.99 13.18 -3.69
C PRO A 315 17.74 13.77 -3.04
N LEU A 316 17.41 13.29 -1.84
CA LEU A 316 16.32 13.86 -1.05
C LEU A 316 16.73 15.25 -0.55
N SER A 317 15.96 16.26 -0.93
CA SER A 317 16.03 17.58 -0.29
C SER A 317 15.20 17.54 0.99
N ILE A 318 15.85 17.55 2.15
CA ILE A 318 15.18 17.54 3.46
C ILE A 318 14.99 18.99 3.90
N PRO A 319 13.77 19.56 3.90
CA PRO A 319 13.54 20.87 4.46
C PRO A 319 13.40 20.75 6.00
N LEU A 320 14.11 21.63 6.71
CA LEU A 320 14.00 21.89 8.16
C LEU A 320 13.87 23.43 8.27
N ILE A 321 13.06 24.08 9.11
CA ILE A 321 12.74 23.97 10.55
C ILE A 321 11.36 24.67 10.74
N PRO A 322 10.56 24.36 11.77
CA PRO A 322 9.36 25.14 12.09
C PRO A 322 9.69 26.62 12.31
N ALA A 323 8.86 27.53 11.83
CA ALA A 323 9.01 28.93 12.18
C ALA A 323 8.52 29.14 13.62
N ASP A 324 9.30 29.86 14.43
CA ASP A 324 8.84 30.38 15.73
C ASP A 324 7.82 31.52 15.56
N SER A 325 7.55 31.95 14.31
CA SER A 325 6.58 32.97 13.96
C SER A 325 5.16 32.40 13.84
N PRO A 326 4.11 33.20 14.13
CA PRO A 326 2.73 32.87 13.78
C PRO A 326 2.59 32.44 12.32
N TYR A 327 1.79 31.41 12.06
CA TYR A 327 1.66 30.81 10.74
C TYR A 327 0.23 30.34 10.47
N LEU A 328 -0.08 30.20 9.18
CA LEU A 328 -1.28 29.54 8.66
C LEU A 328 -0.99 28.05 8.49
N LEU A 329 -1.74 27.18 9.16
CA LEU A 329 -1.66 25.74 8.95
C LEU A 329 -2.40 25.36 7.66
N LEU A 330 -1.70 24.73 6.72
CA LEU A 330 -2.30 24.07 5.57
C LEU A 330 -2.34 22.55 5.79
N LEU A 331 -3.54 22.00 5.92
CA LEU A 331 -3.79 20.56 5.93
C LEU A 331 -4.03 20.05 4.50
N THR A 332 -3.48 18.87 4.18
CA THR A 332 -3.60 18.26 2.85
C THR A 332 -3.91 16.77 2.96
N GLU A 333 -4.43 16.16 1.88
CA GLU A 333 -4.74 14.72 1.83
C GLU A 333 -3.53 13.79 2.04
N ASP A 334 -2.30 14.31 1.95
CA ASP A 334 -1.10 13.51 2.21
C ASP A 334 -0.74 13.42 3.69
N ASP A 335 -1.22 14.39 4.47
CA ASP A 335 -1.00 14.42 5.91
C ASP A 335 -2.03 15.30 6.65
N LEU A 336 -2.96 14.64 7.34
CA LEU A 336 -3.99 15.30 8.13
C LEU A 336 -3.69 15.33 9.64
N SER A 337 -2.50 14.91 10.05
CA SER A 337 -2.09 14.98 11.47
C SER A 337 -1.15 16.16 11.69
N SER A 338 -1.51 17.06 12.59
CA SER A 338 -0.72 18.27 12.91
C SER A 338 0.43 18.02 13.89
N ASP A 339 0.48 16.84 14.52
CA ASP A 339 1.34 16.53 15.68
C ASP A 339 2.85 16.72 15.42
N CYS A 340 3.30 16.55 14.19
CA CYS A 340 4.71 16.74 13.83
C CYS A 340 5.04 18.14 13.28
N LEU A 341 4.02 18.95 13.00
CA LEU A 341 4.19 20.20 12.27
C LEU A 341 4.55 21.36 13.17
N VAL A 342 4.31 21.27 14.48
CA VAL A 342 4.40 22.46 15.32
C VAL A 342 4.68 22.23 16.79
N ARG A 343 5.41 23.21 17.35
CA ARG A 343 5.64 23.40 18.79
C ARG A 343 4.63 24.40 19.41
N THR A 344 3.92 25.17 18.58
CA THR A 344 3.00 26.25 18.95
C THR A 344 1.68 26.12 18.19
N SER A 345 0.58 26.71 18.69
CA SER A 345 -0.71 26.66 17.99
C SER A 345 -0.71 27.55 16.74
N PRO A 346 -1.37 27.14 15.63
CA PRO A 346 -1.47 27.96 14.43
C PRO A 346 -2.36 29.19 14.65
N ALA A 347 -2.08 30.28 13.93
CA ALA A 347 -2.93 31.47 13.94
C ALA A 347 -4.29 31.22 13.25
N ALA A 348 -4.28 30.38 12.21
CA ALA A 348 -5.47 29.91 11.51
C ALA A 348 -5.14 28.60 10.78
N ALA A 349 -6.17 27.93 10.27
CA ALA A 349 -6.02 26.76 9.40
C ALA A 349 -6.82 26.89 8.11
N ILE A 350 -6.34 26.20 7.08
CA ILE A 350 -7.02 25.98 5.80
C ILE A 350 -6.76 24.53 5.36
N GLY A 351 -7.73 23.90 4.69
CA GLY A 351 -7.50 22.63 4.02
C GLY A 351 -7.95 22.70 2.58
N LEU A 352 -7.12 22.16 1.69
CA LEU A 352 -7.33 22.17 0.25
C LEU A 352 -7.30 20.75 -0.30
N LEU A 353 -8.31 20.40 -1.09
CA LEU A 353 -8.43 19.10 -1.74
C LEU A 353 -7.64 19.08 -3.05
N ALA A 354 -6.87 18.01 -3.23
CA ALA A 354 -6.14 17.64 -4.43
C ALA A 354 -6.70 16.35 -5.10
N THR A 355 -7.79 15.78 -4.59
CA THR A 355 -8.40 14.53 -5.08
C THR A 355 -8.63 14.54 -6.59
N HIS A 356 -9.12 15.66 -7.14
CA HIS A 356 -9.33 15.82 -8.59
C HIS A 356 -8.03 15.82 -9.40
N GLY A 357 -6.88 16.12 -8.79
CA GLY A 357 -5.59 16.06 -9.46
C GLY A 357 -5.00 14.65 -9.59
N ARG A 358 -5.67 13.61 -9.05
CA ARG A 358 -5.21 12.21 -9.17
C ARG A 358 -5.38 11.66 -10.59
N SER A 359 -6.33 12.19 -11.37
CA SER A 359 -6.71 11.69 -12.68
C SER A 359 -7.26 12.81 -13.57
N PRO A 360 -7.09 12.75 -14.90
CA PRO A 360 -7.84 13.60 -15.84
C PRO A 360 -9.32 13.20 -15.96
N ASN A 361 -9.70 12.00 -15.51
CA ASN A 361 -11.06 11.47 -15.56
C ASN A 361 -11.82 11.74 -14.24
N PRO A 362 -13.16 11.66 -14.24
CA PRO A 362 -13.96 11.78 -13.02
C PRO A 362 -13.54 10.78 -11.92
N MET A 363 -13.39 11.32 -10.72
CA MET A 363 -13.08 10.55 -9.51
C MET A 363 -14.32 9.79 -9.02
N GLY A 364 -14.11 8.58 -8.48
CA GLY A 364 -15.17 7.79 -7.85
C GLY A 364 -15.68 8.44 -6.57
N ASP A 365 -16.98 8.30 -6.30
CA ASP A 365 -17.65 8.98 -5.19
C ASP A 365 -17.10 8.54 -3.82
N ALA A 366 -16.87 7.23 -3.63
CA ALA A 366 -16.31 6.72 -2.39
C ALA A 366 -14.95 7.37 -2.04
N ALA A 367 -14.05 7.49 -3.02
CA ALA A 367 -12.73 8.10 -2.84
C ALA A 367 -12.83 9.62 -2.57
N LYS A 368 -13.70 10.33 -3.30
CA LYS A 368 -13.99 11.76 -3.10
C LYS A 368 -14.55 12.03 -1.70
N ASP A 369 -15.57 11.27 -1.30
CA ASP A 369 -16.28 11.46 -0.05
C ASP A 369 -15.40 11.13 1.15
N PHE A 370 -14.58 10.06 1.05
CA PHE A 370 -13.60 9.76 2.08
C PHE A 370 -12.55 10.85 2.21
N ALA A 371 -11.96 11.32 1.11
CA ALA A 371 -10.95 12.39 1.15
C ALA A 371 -11.52 13.68 1.75
N LYS A 372 -12.70 14.12 1.29
CA LYS A 372 -13.41 15.30 1.81
C LYS A 372 -13.77 15.16 3.29
N GLY A 373 -14.32 14.01 3.68
CA GLY A 373 -14.65 13.73 5.07
C GLY A 373 -13.42 13.71 5.97
N ALA A 374 -12.30 13.15 5.48
CA ALA A 374 -11.04 13.06 6.21
C ALA A 374 -10.51 14.45 6.54
N ILE A 375 -10.36 15.31 5.52
CA ILE A 375 -9.85 16.66 5.72
C ILE A 375 -10.80 17.53 6.55
N ASN A 376 -12.12 17.37 6.37
CA ASN A 376 -13.10 18.09 7.19
C ASN A 376 -13.02 17.67 8.66
N SER A 377 -12.85 16.37 8.95
CA SER A 377 -12.69 15.89 10.32
C SER A 377 -11.41 16.45 10.98
N ALA A 378 -10.34 16.64 10.21
CA ALA A 378 -9.10 17.22 10.71
C ALA A 378 -9.19 18.76 10.89
N LEU A 379 -10.09 19.41 10.17
CA LEU A 379 -10.34 20.86 10.25
C LEU A 379 -11.38 21.27 11.31
N GLU A 380 -12.13 20.30 11.85
CA GLU A 380 -13.16 20.53 12.88
C GLU A 380 -12.67 21.37 14.08
N PRO A 381 -11.47 21.11 14.66
CA PRO A 381 -10.94 21.92 15.77
C PRO A 381 -10.72 23.40 15.43
N TYR A 382 -10.65 23.74 14.14
CA TYR A 382 -10.44 25.10 13.65
C TYR A 382 -11.74 25.77 13.16
N GLY A 383 -12.88 25.07 13.23
CA GLY A 383 -14.16 25.56 12.71
C GLY A 383 -14.12 25.81 11.20
N LYS A 384 -13.34 25.03 10.45
CA LYS A 384 -13.16 25.17 8.99
C LYS A 384 -13.69 23.95 8.25
N LEU A 385 -13.96 24.14 6.97
CA LEU A 385 -14.22 23.08 6.01
C LEU A 385 -13.20 23.17 4.88
N ALA A 386 -12.91 22.01 4.29
CA ALA A 386 -12.01 21.95 3.15
C ALA A 386 -12.60 22.60 1.91
N GLN A 387 -11.72 23.16 1.10
CA GLN A 387 -12.06 23.83 -0.15
C GLN A 387 -11.47 23.05 -1.31
N SER A 388 -12.17 23.06 -2.44
CA SER A 388 -11.65 22.59 -3.72
C SER A 388 -11.30 23.80 -4.57
N ALA A 389 -10.07 23.86 -5.06
CA ALA A 389 -9.62 24.93 -5.94
C ALA A 389 -8.52 24.41 -6.87
N GLU A 390 -8.62 24.67 -8.18
CA GLU A 390 -7.59 24.29 -9.15
C GLU A 390 -6.27 25.04 -8.94
N ASP A 391 -6.37 26.33 -8.67
CA ASP A 391 -5.27 27.17 -8.22
C ASP A 391 -5.33 27.37 -6.70
N TRP A 392 -4.26 26.96 -6.03
CA TRP A 392 -4.12 27.09 -4.58
C TRP A 392 -3.58 28.45 -4.15
N SER A 393 -3.01 29.25 -5.05
CA SER A 393 -2.39 30.53 -4.70
C SER A 393 -3.41 31.50 -4.08
N GLY A 394 -4.55 31.72 -4.74
CA GLY A 394 -5.59 32.66 -4.29
C GLY A 394 -6.15 32.35 -2.90
N PRO A 395 -6.68 31.14 -2.64
CA PRO A 395 -7.17 30.75 -1.33
C PRO A 395 -6.12 30.85 -0.21
N LEU A 396 -4.87 30.46 -0.49
CA LEU A 396 -3.77 30.53 0.47
C LEU A 396 -3.40 31.97 0.81
N ILE A 397 -3.24 32.84 -0.20
CA ILE A 397 -2.93 34.27 0.00
C ILE A 397 -4.03 34.94 0.81
N LYS A 398 -5.30 34.69 0.45
CA LYS A 398 -6.45 35.25 1.18
C LYS A 398 -6.47 34.79 2.63
N ALA A 399 -6.28 33.49 2.88
CA ALA A 399 -6.29 32.95 4.24
C ALA A 399 -5.13 33.49 5.08
N ALA A 400 -3.93 33.61 4.52
CA ALA A 400 -2.76 34.14 5.22
C ALA A 400 -2.94 35.62 5.59
N ARG A 401 -3.44 36.44 4.65
CA ARG A 401 -3.75 37.85 4.91
C ARG A 401 -4.82 38.03 5.99
N ASN A 402 -5.90 37.24 5.94
CA ASN A 402 -6.95 37.29 6.94
C ASN A 402 -6.46 36.89 8.33
N ALA A 403 -5.48 35.99 8.41
CA ALA A 403 -4.85 35.57 9.66
C ALA A 403 -3.73 36.52 10.12
N GLY A 404 -3.34 37.51 9.31
CA GLY A 404 -2.25 38.43 9.63
C GLY A 404 -0.86 37.76 9.68
N VAL A 405 -0.65 36.70 8.90
CA VAL A 405 0.60 35.93 8.91
C VAL A 405 1.31 35.97 7.56
N THR A 406 2.64 35.86 7.59
CA THR A 406 3.50 35.78 6.40
C THR A 406 4.04 34.37 6.14
N THR A 407 3.70 33.41 7.00
CA THR A 407 4.19 32.04 6.95
C THR A 407 3.04 31.07 6.80
N ILE A 408 3.16 30.14 5.85
CA ILE A 408 2.27 28.99 5.67
C ILE A 408 3.07 27.74 6.04
N ALA A 409 2.58 26.95 6.98
CA ALA A 409 3.21 25.68 7.35
C ALA A 409 2.33 24.50 6.90
N THR A 410 2.95 23.49 6.33
CA THR A 410 2.28 22.24 5.93
C THR A 410 3.23 21.06 6.09
N ALA A 411 2.68 19.86 6.23
CA ALA A 411 3.50 18.66 6.14
C ALA A 411 4.15 18.56 4.78
N TYR A 412 5.32 17.93 4.72
CA TYR A 412 5.97 17.63 3.47
C TYR A 412 5.03 16.79 2.59
N THR A 413 4.75 17.30 1.39
CA THR A 413 3.91 16.64 0.40
C THR A 413 4.81 15.85 -0.56
N PRO A 414 4.73 14.50 -0.55
CA PRO A 414 5.50 13.66 -1.48
C PRO A 414 5.07 13.88 -2.93
N VAL A 415 5.87 13.38 -3.87
CA VAL A 415 5.53 13.35 -5.31
C VAL A 415 4.09 12.87 -5.53
N GLY A 416 3.28 13.75 -6.12
CA GLY A 416 1.85 13.52 -6.35
C GLY A 416 1.06 14.82 -6.59
N PRO A 417 -0.28 14.74 -6.68
CA PRO A 417 -1.13 15.87 -7.04
C PRO A 417 -1.01 17.08 -6.11
N THR A 418 -0.96 16.85 -4.80
CA THR A 418 -0.81 17.91 -3.79
C THR A 418 0.50 18.68 -3.99
N ARG A 419 1.60 17.95 -4.18
CA ARG A 419 2.92 18.54 -4.46
C ARG A 419 2.88 19.41 -5.71
N SER A 420 2.29 18.92 -6.80
CA SER A 420 2.13 19.69 -8.04
C SER A 420 1.29 20.97 -7.86
N ARG A 421 0.25 20.96 -7.01
CA ARG A 421 -0.54 22.18 -6.73
C ARG A 421 0.27 23.19 -5.92
N LEU A 422 1.02 22.74 -4.93
CA LEU A 422 1.88 23.62 -4.13
C LEU A 422 3.04 24.22 -4.94
N ASP A 423 3.71 23.40 -5.75
CA ASP A 423 4.82 23.86 -6.59
C ASP A 423 4.37 24.94 -7.59
N ARG A 424 3.14 24.83 -8.12
CA ARG A 424 2.53 25.87 -8.96
C ARG A 424 2.14 27.13 -8.20
N ALA A 425 1.68 27.00 -6.95
CA ALA A 425 1.27 28.13 -6.14
C ALA A 425 2.47 28.93 -5.58
N GLU A 426 3.59 28.26 -5.31
CA GLU A 426 4.71 28.83 -4.56
C GLU A 426 5.29 30.14 -5.13
N PRO A 427 5.50 30.32 -6.45
CA PRO A 427 5.95 31.61 -7.00
C PRO A 427 5.00 32.76 -6.62
N PHE A 428 3.69 32.55 -6.74
CA PHE A 428 2.68 33.56 -6.40
C PHE A 428 2.60 33.84 -4.90
N LEU A 429 2.84 32.82 -4.06
CA LEU A 429 2.96 33.01 -2.61
C LEU A 429 4.15 33.92 -2.29
N ARG A 430 5.31 33.69 -2.92
CA ARG A 430 6.50 34.52 -2.74
C ARG A 430 6.27 35.96 -3.20
N ASP A 431 5.64 36.16 -4.36
CA ASP A 431 5.30 37.50 -4.88
C ASP A 431 4.33 38.24 -3.94
N ALA A 432 3.49 37.50 -3.20
CA ALA A 432 2.60 38.04 -2.18
C ALA A 432 3.28 38.25 -0.81
N GLY A 433 4.59 38.04 -0.68
CA GLY A 433 5.35 38.17 0.56
C GLY A 433 5.15 37.02 1.55
N LEU A 434 4.71 35.85 1.08
CA LEU A 434 4.46 34.67 1.91
C LEU A 434 5.56 33.62 1.75
N SER A 435 5.92 32.97 2.84
CA SER A 435 6.81 31.80 2.86
C SER A 435 6.00 30.50 3.00
N LEU A 436 6.38 29.46 2.26
CA LEU A 436 5.79 28.12 2.34
C LEU A 436 6.77 27.14 2.98
N ASN A 437 6.49 26.77 4.22
CA ASN A 437 7.30 25.85 5.01
C ASN A 437 6.72 24.44 4.94
N ARG A 438 7.48 23.53 4.31
CA ARG A 438 7.09 22.12 4.12
C ARG A 438 7.88 21.24 5.07
N ILE A 439 7.23 20.74 6.12
CA ILE A 439 7.90 20.10 7.26
C ILE A 439 7.93 18.59 7.05
N LEU A 440 9.13 18.03 6.87
CA LEU A 440 9.31 16.59 6.72
C LEU A 440 9.18 15.90 8.09
N ARG A 441 8.42 14.80 8.13
CA ARG A 441 8.32 13.99 9.36
C ARG A 441 9.65 13.35 9.70
N PRO A 442 10.01 13.26 10.99
CA PRO A 442 11.16 12.47 11.42
C PRO A 442 11.13 11.03 10.90
N TYR A 443 9.95 10.39 10.89
CA TYR A 443 9.76 9.07 10.31
C TYR A 443 10.19 8.99 8.85
N ASP A 444 9.73 9.91 8.01
CA ASP A 444 10.07 9.95 6.58
C ASP A 444 11.56 10.28 6.37
N ALA A 445 12.08 11.26 7.11
CA ALA A 445 13.50 11.65 7.07
C ALA A 445 14.45 10.50 7.41
N LEU A 446 14.08 9.64 8.37
CA LEU A 446 14.86 8.47 8.76
C LEU A 446 14.74 7.32 7.75
N THR A 447 13.57 7.14 7.14
CA THR A 447 13.26 5.91 6.38
C THR A 447 13.49 6.04 4.87
N TRP A 448 13.15 7.17 4.25
CA TRP A 448 13.24 7.36 2.81
C TRP A 448 14.67 7.25 2.24
N PRO A 449 15.75 7.66 2.94
CA PRO A 449 17.13 7.45 2.47
C PRO A 449 17.50 5.98 2.22
N HIS A 450 16.74 5.03 2.76
CA HIS A 450 16.96 3.59 2.55
C HIS A 450 16.16 3.01 1.37
N ALA A 451 15.29 3.78 0.73
CA ALA A 451 14.45 3.37 -0.41
C ALA A 451 15.13 3.57 -1.79
N ARG A 452 16.43 3.25 -1.90
CA ARG A 452 17.26 3.57 -3.08
C ARG A 452 17.23 2.51 -4.17
N ALA A 453 17.02 1.25 -3.81
CA ALA A 453 17.03 0.08 -4.70
C ALA A 453 15.75 -0.73 -4.47
N GLY A 454 15.82 -2.07 -4.40
CA GLY A 454 14.68 -2.92 -4.00
C GLY A 454 14.36 -2.85 -2.51
N PHE A 455 13.16 -3.29 -2.13
CA PHE A 455 12.66 -3.27 -0.73
C PHE A 455 13.59 -3.96 0.27
N PHE A 456 14.29 -5.03 -0.14
CA PHE A 456 15.21 -5.76 0.74
C PHE A 456 16.30 -4.89 1.36
N GLY A 457 16.74 -3.83 0.68
CA GLY A 457 17.68 -2.86 1.24
C GLY A 457 17.11 -2.14 2.46
N LEU A 458 15.84 -1.69 2.37
CA LEU A 458 15.11 -1.10 3.50
C LEU A 458 14.78 -2.15 4.56
N ARG A 459 14.35 -3.36 4.16
CA ARG A 459 14.01 -4.46 5.08
C ARG A 459 15.13 -4.74 6.07
N LYS A 460 16.38 -4.82 5.60
CA LYS A 460 17.57 -5.03 6.45
C LYS A 460 17.79 -3.91 7.48
N LYS A 461 17.24 -2.72 7.25
CA LYS A 461 17.37 -1.56 8.14
C LYS A 461 16.21 -1.43 9.13
N ILE A 462 15.10 -2.16 8.94
CA ILE A 462 13.92 -2.08 9.80
C ILE A 462 14.25 -2.18 11.30
N PRO A 463 15.05 -3.16 11.79
CA PRO A 463 15.35 -3.25 13.22
C PRO A 463 16.04 -1.98 13.78
N SER A 464 17.03 -1.45 13.04
CA SER A 464 17.71 -0.21 13.40
C SER A 464 16.79 1.01 13.34
N LEU A 465 15.90 1.06 12.35
CA LEU A 465 14.94 2.15 12.20
C LEU A 465 13.93 2.14 13.34
N LEU A 466 13.41 0.98 13.74
CA LEU A 466 12.52 0.86 14.89
C LEU A 466 13.21 1.34 16.17
N SER A 467 14.49 1.01 16.37
CA SER A 467 15.27 1.52 17.50
C SER A 467 15.42 3.05 17.47
N GLN A 468 15.79 3.64 16.33
CA GLN A 468 15.93 5.10 16.19
C GLN A 468 14.60 5.85 16.36
N LEU A 469 13.48 5.21 16.04
CA LEU A 469 12.14 5.74 16.25
C LEU A 469 11.62 5.56 17.69
N ASN A 470 12.43 4.99 18.60
CA ASN A 470 12.02 4.59 19.96
C ASN A 470 10.83 3.62 19.98
N LEU A 471 10.73 2.77 18.95
CA LEU A 471 9.72 1.73 18.81
C LEU A 471 10.28 0.32 19.08
N ALA A 472 11.59 0.21 19.35
CA ALA A 472 12.16 -1.04 19.82
C ALA A 472 11.56 -1.39 21.18
N THR A 473 10.98 -2.58 21.29
CA THR A 473 10.55 -3.13 22.57
C THR A 473 11.77 -3.31 23.44
N GLN A 474 11.82 -2.65 24.59
CA GLN A 474 12.67 -3.12 25.69
C GLN A 474 12.35 -4.62 25.89
N PRO A 475 13.35 -5.51 26.01
CA PRO A 475 13.06 -6.89 26.38
C PRO A 475 12.27 -6.84 27.69
N ARG A 476 11.04 -7.37 27.69
CA ARG A 476 10.31 -7.55 28.95
C ARG A 476 11.13 -8.56 29.77
N PRO A 477 11.44 -8.26 31.05
CA PRO A 477 12.22 -9.14 31.91
C PRO A 477 11.57 -10.51 32.08
#